data_AF-A0A8D9E2H1-F1
#
_entry.id   AF-A0A8D9E2H1-F1
#
_cell.length_a   1.000
_cell.length_b   1.000
_cell.length_c   1.000
_cell.angle_alpha   90.00
_cell.angle_beta   90.00
_cell.angle_gamma   90.00
#
_symmetry.space_group_name_H-M   'P 1'
#
loop_
_entity.id
_entity.type
_entity.pdbx_description
1 polymer ?
#
loop_
_entity_poly.entity_id
_entity_poly.type
_entity_poly.pdbx_seq_one_letter_code
_entity_poly.pdbx_strand_id
1 'polypeptide(L)'
;MVNVCEHMDRIEELFTSDRNEAERITAEILEKAEYFAEELDIELTLPRVTERQTLRANPPASNASEYWRRTIVIPYLDSVISSMKTRFSPEHRPPFELSSIHPACMIKKREDGVLTYHGKHCQIL
;
A
#
# COMPACT_ATOMS: atom_id res chain seq x y z
N MET A 1 4.22 15.50 17.03
CA MET A 1 4.91 15.23 15.76
C MET A 1 5.17 13.74 15.74
N VAL A 2 4.45 12.99 14.92
CA VAL A 2 4.62 11.53 14.86
C VAL A 2 5.96 11.26 14.19
N ASN A 3 6.80 10.42 14.79
CA ASN A 3 8.04 10.00 14.15
C ASN A 3 7.68 9.21 12.88
N VAL A 4 8.19 9.64 11.72
CA VAL A 4 7.86 9.01 10.44
C VAL A 4 8.20 7.52 10.48
N CYS A 5 9.31 7.13 11.10
CA CYS A 5 9.69 5.73 11.22
C CYS A 5 8.67 4.95 12.05
N GLU A 6 8.27 5.47 13.22
CA GLU A 6 7.25 4.82 14.06
C GLU A 6 5.89 4.70 13.36
N HIS A 7 5.52 5.69 12.54
CA HIS A 7 4.28 5.60 11.77
C HIS A 7 4.36 4.54 10.68
N MET A 8 5.50 4.46 9.98
CA MET A 8 5.72 3.46 8.94
C MET A 8 5.77 2.04 9.50
N ASP A 9 6.38 1.85 10.68
CA ASP A 9 6.38 0.57 11.39
C ASP A 9 4.94 0.08 11.67
N ARG A 10 4.05 0.98 12.13
CA ARG A 10 2.63 0.64 12.34
C ARG A 10 1.92 0.28 11.04
N ILE A 11 2.19 0.99 9.95
CA ILE A 11 1.59 0.68 8.64
C ILE A 11 2.06 -0.70 8.15
N GLU A 12 3.34 -1.02 8.34
CA GLU A 12 3.88 -2.34 8.01
C GLU A 12 3.21 -3.45 8.83
N GLU A 13 3.00 -3.22 10.13
CA GLU A 13 2.25 -4.14 11.00
C GLU A 13 0.82 -4.37 10.51
N LEU A 14 0.12 -3.31 10.10
CA LEU A 14 -1.23 -3.40 9.54
C LEU A 14 -1.26 -4.26 8.27
N PHE A 15 -0.38 -3.98 7.30
CA PHE A 15 -0.33 -4.78 6.07
C PHE A 15 0.08 -6.23 6.33
N THR A 16 0.96 -6.47 7.32
CA THR A 16 1.33 -7.83 7.72
C THR A 16 0.14 -8.56 8.34
N SER A 17 -0.66 -7.89 9.16
CA SER A 17 -1.91 -8.43 9.70
C SER A 17 -2.89 -8.79 8.58
N ASP A 18 -3.13 -7.87 7.64
CA ASP A 18 -3.99 -8.10 6.48
C ASP A 18 -3.49 -9.27 5.63
N ARG A 19 -2.17 -9.43 5.51
CA ARG A 19 -1.55 -10.53 4.79
C ARG A 19 -1.73 -11.89 5.48
N ASN A 20 -1.78 -11.91 6.81
CA ASN A 20 -2.11 -13.10 7.60
C ASN A 20 -3.62 -13.43 7.53
N GLU A 21 -4.45 -12.39 7.42
CA GLU A 21 -5.91 -12.49 7.27
C GLU A 21 -6.35 -12.35 5.80
N ALA A 22 -5.51 -12.76 4.85
CA ALA A 22 -5.73 -12.53 3.42
C ALA A 22 -7.06 -13.11 2.91
N GLU A 23 -7.62 -14.13 3.58
CA GLU A 23 -8.96 -14.64 3.29
C GLU A 23 -10.06 -13.63 3.58
N ARG A 24 -10.05 -13.02 4.78
CA ARG A 24 -10.99 -11.97 5.18
C ARG A 24 -10.90 -10.79 4.23
N ILE A 25 -9.68 -10.31 3.97
CA ILE A 25 -9.43 -9.18 3.07
C ILE A 25 -9.91 -9.46 1.66
N THR A 26 -9.67 -10.68 1.15
CA THR A 26 -10.15 -11.05 -0.19
C THR A 26 -11.68 -11.04 -0.24
N ALA A 27 -12.35 -11.58 0.77
CA ALA A 27 -13.82 -11.58 0.84
C ALA A 27 -14.39 -10.16 0.85
N GLU A 28 -13.85 -9.25 1.66
CA GLU A 28 -14.28 -7.85 1.73
C GLU A 28 -14.06 -7.08 0.42
N ILE A 29 -12.95 -7.36 -0.28
CA ILE A 29 -12.68 -6.76 -1.59
C ILE A 29 -13.65 -7.28 -2.65
N LEU A 30 -13.92 -8.59 -2.63
CA LEU A 30 -14.84 -9.20 -3.59
C LEU A 30 -16.29 -8.76 -3.37
N GLU A 31 -16.76 -8.66 -2.13
CA GLU A 31 -18.09 -8.13 -1.81
C GLU A 31 -18.27 -6.72 -2.38
N LYS A 32 -17.27 -5.85 -2.23
CA LYS A 32 -17.30 -4.51 -2.83
C LYS A 32 -17.25 -4.55 -4.35
N ALA A 33 -16.46 -5.45 -4.93
CA ALA A 33 -16.37 -5.61 -6.38
C ALA A 33 -17.71 -6.10 -6.96
N GLU A 34 -18.37 -7.04 -6.29
CA GLU A 34 -19.71 -7.54 -6.63
C GLU A 34 -20.75 -6.43 -6.57
N TYR A 35 -20.75 -5.63 -5.49
CA TYR A 35 -21.61 -4.46 -5.36
C TYR A 35 -21.46 -3.49 -6.56
N PHE A 36 -20.23 -3.12 -6.93
CA PHE A 36 -20.01 -2.24 -8.07
C PHE A 36 -20.32 -2.90 -9.42
N ALA A 37 -20.10 -4.20 -9.53
CA ALA A 37 -20.43 -4.94 -10.74
C ALA A 37 -21.94 -4.96 -10.97
N GLU A 38 -22.74 -5.17 -9.92
CA GLU A 38 -24.20 -5.06 -9.97
C GLU A 38 -24.67 -3.64 -10.33
N GLU A 39 -24.08 -2.60 -9.73
CA GLU A 39 -24.42 -1.20 -10.08
C GLU A 39 -24.15 -0.86 -11.56
N LEU A 40 -23.17 -1.54 -12.17
CA LEU A 40 -22.75 -1.32 -13.55
C LEU A 40 -23.35 -2.33 -14.55
N ASP A 41 -24.19 -3.25 -14.09
CA ASP A 41 -24.72 -4.39 -14.88
C ASP A 41 -23.60 -5.21 -15.54
N ILE A 42 -22.51 -5.43 -14.80
CA ILE A 42 -21.35 -6.23 -15.21
C ILE A 42 -21.37 -7.55 -14.41
N GLU A 43 -21.16 -8.67 -15.09
CA GLU A 43 -21.01 -9.96 -14.42
C GLU A 43 -19.56 -10.17 -13.95
N LEU A 44 -19.35 -10.30 -12.63
CA LEU A 44 -18.05 -10.62 -12.06
C LEU A 44 -17.73 -12.11 -12.24
N THR A 45 -17.14 -12.47 -13.38
CA THR A 45 -16.79 -13.87 -13.68
C THR A 45 -15.33 -14.19 -13.34
N LEU A 46 -15.10 -15.46 -12.99
CA LEU A 46 -13.76 -16.01 -12.88
C LEU A 46 -13.05 -15.95 -14.24
N PRO A 47 -11.79 -15.45 -14.31
CA PRO A 47 -11.00 -15.56 -15.51
C PRO A 47 -10.85 -17.03 -15.93
N ARG A 48 -10.75 -17.28 -17.24
CA ARG A 48 -10.63 -18.64 -17.79
C ARG A 48 -9.43 -19.37 -17.17
N VAL A 49 -9.72 -20.37 -16.33
CA VAL A 49 -8.72 -21.30 -15.79
C VAL A 49 -8.56 -22.45 -16.80
N THR A 50 -7.42 -22.53 -17.46
CA THR A 50 -7.11 -23.61 -18.42
C THR A 50 -6.13 -24.59 -17.79
N GLU A 51 -6.20 -25.88 -18.13
CA GLU A 51 -5.29 -26.90 -17.59
C GLU A 51 -3.80 -26.61 -17.84
N ARG A 52 -3.47 -25.92 -18.94
CA ARG A 52 -2.10 -25.57 -19.30
C ARG A 52 -1.98 -24.11 -19.73
N GLN A 53 -1.36 -23.28 -18.89
CA GLN A 53 -0.81 -21.98 -19.27
C GLN A 53 0.72 -22.02 -19.19
N THR A 54 1.39 -21.50 -20.22
CA THR A 54 2.87 -21.44 -20.27
C THR A 54 3.42 -20.04 -20.07
N LEU A 55 2.60 -19.01 -20.30
CA LEU A 55 3.02 -17.60 -20.29
C LEU A 55 2.64 -16.86 -19.00
N ARG A 56 1.85 -17.48 -18.12
CA ARG A 56 1.38 -16.89 -16.85
C ARG A 56 1.30 -17.95 -15.76
N ALA A 57 1.37 -17.51 -14.51
CA ALA A 57 1.13 -18.36 -13.37
C ALA A 57 -0.34 -18.81 -13.39
N ASN A 58 -0.55 -20.12 -13.28
CA ASN A 58 -1.87 -20.74 -13.20
C ASN A 58 -2.01 -21.39 -11.81
N PRO A 59 -2.18 -20.58 -10.74
CA PRO A 59 -2.36 -21.14 -9.42
C PRO A 59 -3.66 -21.94 -9.39
N PRO A 60 -3.65 -23.16 -8.86
CA PRO A 60 -4.88 -23.93 -8.69
C PRO A 60 -5.84 -23.12 -7.81
N ALA A 61 -7.11 -23.10 -8.15
CA ALA A 61 -8.14 -22.45 -7.35
C ALA A 61 -9.47 -23.18 -7.53
N SER A 62 -10.15 -23.41 -6.42
CA SER A 62 -11.42 -24.13 -6.35
C SER A 62 -12.61 -23.20 -6.55
N ASN A 63 -12.43 -21.91 -6.28
CA ASN A 63 -13.45 -20.86 -6.37
C ASN A 63 -12.83 -19.49 -6.67
N ALA A 64 -13.68 -18.49 -6.90
CA ALA A 64 -13.27 -17.13 -7.27
C ALA A 64 -12.41 -16.46 -6.19
N SER A 65 -12.82 -16.59 -4.92
CA SER A 65 -12.08 -16.03 -3.79
C SER A 65 -10.67 -16.59 -3.69
N GLU A 66 -10.52 -17.92 -3.80
CA GLU A 66 -9.20 -18.55 -3.76
C GLU A 66 -8.31 -18.10 -4.93
N TYR A 67 -8.88 -17.94 -6.11
CA TYR A 67 -8.17 -17.47 -7.29
C TYR A 67 -7.65 -16.04 -7.11
N TRP A 68 -8.53 -15.10 -6.77
CA TRP A 68 -8.17 -13.68 -6.62
C TRP A 68 -7.24 -13.45 -5.43
N ARG A 69 -7.41 -14.22 -4.35
CA ARG A 69 -6.50 -14.21 -3.20
C ARG A 69 -5.07 -14.54 -3.62
N ARG A 70 -4.90 -15.63 -4.38
CA ARG A 70 -3.57 -16.14 -4.79
C ARG A 70 -2.92 -15.33 -5.90
N THR A 71 -3.72 -14.76 -6.81
CA THR A 71 -3.22 -14.05 -8.00
C THR A 71 -3.00 -12.56 -7.77
N ILE A 72 -3.80 -11.93 -6.91
CA ILE A 72 -3.78 -10.48 -6.69
C ILE A 72 -3.43 -10.15 -5.25
N VAL A 73 -4.26 -10.56 -4.28
CA VAL A 73 -4.21 -10.02 -2.91
C VAL A 73 -2.89 -10.37 -2.23
N ILE A 74 -2.52 -11.64 -2.21
CA ILE A 74 -1.27 -12.12 -1.59
C ILE A 74 -0.04 -11.49 -2.26
N PRO A 75 0.15 -11.60 -3.59
CA PRO A 75 1.34 -11.03 -4.24
C PRO A 75 1.45 -9.51 -4.07
N TYR A 76 0.32 -8.80 -4.10
CA TYR A 76 0.31 -7.35 -3.92
C TYR A 76 0.71 -6.95 -2.50
N LEU A 77 0.10 -7.57 -1.48
CA LEU A 77 0.46 -7.32 -0.08
C LEU A 77 1.94 -7.65 0.19
N ASP A 78 2.45 -8.77 -0.34
CA ASP A 78 3.87 -9.14 -0.22
C ASP A 78 4.77 -8.08 -0.86
N SER A 79 4.39 -7.55 -2.03
CA SER A 79 5.13 -6.49 -2.72
C SER A 79 5.12 -5.17 -1.94
N VAL A 80 3.98 -4.78 -1.38
CA VAL A 80 3.85 -3.56 -0.57
C VAL A 80 4.68 -3.69 0.71
N ILE A 81 4.53 -4.79 1.46
CA ILE A 81 5.31 -5.06 2.68
C ILE A 81 6.81 -5.03 2.36
N SER A 82 7.24 -5.72 1.30
CA SER A 82 8.66 -5.71 0.89
C SER A 82 9.13 -4.31 0.55
N SER A 83 8.33 -3.52 -0.17
CA SER A 83 8.68 -2.15 -0.55
C SER A 83 8.83 -1.25 0.66
N MET A 84 7.96 -1.40 1.67
CA MET A 84 8.01 -0.65 2.92
C MET A 84 9.29 -0.99 3.70
N LYS A 85 9.56 -2.29 3.90
CA LYS A 85 10.78 -2.77 4.57
C LYS A 85 12.05 -2.26 3.92
N THR A 86 12.11 -2.26 2.59
CA THR A 86 13.29 -1.77 1.86
C THR A 86 13.43 -0.25 1.98
N ARG A 87 12.36 0.52 1.84
CA ARG A 87 12.42 2.00 1.83
C ARG A 87 12.67 2.59 3.20
N PHE A 88 12.14 1.97 4.25
CA PHE A 88 12.21 2.46 5.63
C PHE A 88 13.13 1.61 6.51
N SER A 89 14.02 0.84 5.89
CA SER A 89 15.06 0.10 6.59
C SER A 89 15.90 1.06 7.44
N PRO A 90 16.50 0.59 8.55
CA PRO A 90 17.36 1.41 9.39
C PRO A 90 18.47 2.16 8.64
N GLU A 91 18.98 1.56 7.56
CA GLU A 91 20.00 2.12 6.67
C GLU A 91 19.52 3.37 5.93
N HIS A 92 18.23 3.48 5.66
CA HIS A 92 17.62 4.60 4.95
C HIS A 92 16.98 5.64 5.87
N ARG A 93 17.15 5.53 7.19
CA ARG A 93 16.62 6.51 8.18
C ARG A 93 17.30 7.89 8.15
N PRO A 94 18.64 8.02 7.99
CA PRO A 94 19.30 9.33 8.07
C PRO A 94 18.77 10.41 7.09
N PRO A 95 18.43 10.08 5.82
CA PRO A 95 17.79 11.04 4.91
C PRO A 95 16.46 11.62 5.43
N PHE A 96 15.67 10.85 6.18
CA PHE A 96 14.40 11.35 6.74
C PHE A 96 14.63 12.31 7.90
N GLU A 97 15.70 12.11 8.66
CA GLU A 97 16.10 13.04 9.72
C GLU A 97 16.58 14.38 9.15
N LEU A 98 17.00 14.46 7.88
CA LEU A 98 17.33 15.74 7.24
C LEU A 98 16.15 16.72 7.22
N SER A 99 14.91 16.22 7.25
CA SER A 99 13.73 17.07 7.38
C SER A 99 13.70 17.85 8.71
N SER A 100 14.45 17.43 9.72
CA SER A 100 14.61 18.19 10.97
C SER A 100 15.58 19.37 10.85
N ILE A 101 16.39 19.41 9.78
CA ILE A 101 17.42 20.44 9.55
C ILE A 101 16.83 21.68 8.87
N HIS A 102 15.54 21.68 8.55
CA HIS A 102 14.90 22.86 7.97
C HIS A 102 15.05 24.08 8.88
N PRO A 103 15.57 25.22 8.35
CA PRO A 103 15.74 26.44 9.12
C PRO A 103 14.45 26.82 9.85
N ALA A 104 14.55 27.24 11.12
CA ALA A 104 13.40 27.61 11.92
C ALA A 104 12.52 28.69 11.26
N CYS A 105 13.10 29.55 10.42
CA CYS A 105 12.38 30.56 9.64
C CYS A 105 11.49 29.99 8.51
N MET A 106 11.72 28.73 8.10
CA MET A 106 10.90 28.00 7.13
C MET A 106 9.74 27.24 7.79
N ILE A 107 9.76 27.10 9.12
CA ILE A 107 8.75 26.36 9.89
C ILE A 107 7.70 27.36 10.39
N LYS A 108 6.60 27.52 9.65
CA LYS A 108 5.38 28.12 10.20
C LYS A 108 4.50 27.01 10.78
N LYS A 109 4.29 27.03 12.10
CA LYS A 109 3.22 26.24 12.73
C LYS A 109 1.89 26.89 12.37
N ARG A 110 1.01 26.18 11.67
CA ARG A 110 -0.42 26.52 11.68
C ARG A 110 -1.08 25.90 12.93
N GLU A 111 -2.23 26.42 13.34
CA GLU A 111 -2.98 25.97 14.53
C GLU A 111 -3.45 24.49 14.41
N ASP A 112 -3.54 23.99 13.19
CA ASP A 112 -3.91 22.63 12.76
C ASP A 112 -2.72 21.64 12.68
N GLY A 113 -1.51 22.06 13.05
CA GLY A 113 -0.36 21.15 13.20
C GLY A 113 0.33 20.70 11.91
N VAL A 114 -0.12 21.17 10.74
CA VAL A 114 0.49 20.89 9.43
C VAL A 114 1.54 21.96 9.08
N LEU A 115 2.75 21.53 8.69
CA LEU A 115 3.84 22.42 8.27
C LEU A 115 3.67 22.84 6.82
N THR A 116 3.68 24.14 6.53
CA THR A 116 3.69 24.67 5.15
C THR A 116 4.98 25.43 4.86
N TYR A 117 5.69 25.05 3.79
CA TYR A 117 6.91 25.74 3.35
C TYR A 117 6.57 27.00 2.56
N HIS A 118 7.11 28.15 2.97
CA HIS A 118 7.15 29.33 2.12
C HIS A 118 8.36 29.22 1.20
N GLY A 119 8.12 28.80 -0.05
CA GLY A 119 9.08 29.01 -1.13
C GLY A 119 9.19 30.51 -1.42
N LYS A 120 10.01 31.24 -0.66
CA LYS A 120 10.57 32.48 -1.20
C LYS A 120 11.63 32.06 -2.21
N HIS A 121 11.43 32.47 -3.46
CA HIS A 121 12.35 32.31 -4.58
C HIS A 121 13.80 32.10 -4.13
N CYS A 122 14.29 30.87 -4.29
CA CYS A 122 15.70 30.58 -4.28
C CYS A 122 16.29 31.28 -5.52
N GLN A 123 16.79 32.50 -5.35
CA GLN A 123 17.77 33.05 -6.29
C GLN A 123 19.11 32.48 -5.88
N ILE A 124 19.51 31.43 -6.60
CA ILE A 124 20.88 30.95 -6.62
C ILE A 124 21.69 32.04 -7.33
N LEU A 125 22.53 32.74 -6.58
CA LEU A 125 23.73 33.42 -7.05
C LEU A 125 24.89 33.02 -6.14
#